data_AF-A0A8S4DIX8-F1
#
_entry.id   AF-A0A8S4DIX8-F1
#
_cell.length_a   1.000
_cell.length_b   1.000
_cell.length_c   1.000
_cell.angle_alpha   90.00
_cell.angle_beta   90.00
_cell.angle_gamma   90.00
#
_symmetry.space_group_name_H-M   'P 1'
#
loop_
_entity.id
_entity.type
_entity.pdbx_description
1 polymer ?
#
loop_
_entity_poly.entity_id
_entity_poly.type
_entity_poly.pdbx_seq_one_letter_code
_entity_poly.pdbx_strand_id
1 'polypeptide(L)'
;MVAPIPQLVLDMKQVKVDIAELKTSVDFAHDSVKNLEIKSNAIDRRVSETEKAVELITSLQTKVSKLQREIDEKEQWSRSNNIELKGIPFTKTENLFELLLKLANICDFQLKKEDINFVTRIRSRSSNIGPKTIVACLTNRYLKENFVAAARSHRGISASDMGFANCADKVFVNDHLTENNKLLLNKTKLLAKEKNFQFVWVKNCAIHVRKNPTSPILFIKTETDLAKIL
;
A
#
# COMPACT_ATOMS: atom_id res chain seq x y z
N MET A 1 92.28 -8.74 -14.45
CA MET A 1 92.08 -9.65 -13.30
C MET A 1 91.06 -10.68 -13.70
N VAL A 2 91.50 -11.89 -14.04
CA VAL A 2 90.63 -13.01 -14.45
C VAL A 2 90.40 -13.85 -13.19
N ALA A 3 89.14 -14.16 -12.86
CA ALA A 3 88.83 -14.98 -11.69
C ALA A 3 89.52 -16.36 -11.79
N PRO A 4 90.04 -16.94 -10.69
CA PRO A 4 90.69 -18.25 -10.72
C PRO A 4 89.71 -19.35 -11.16
N ILE A 5 90.13 -20.26 -12.04
CA ILE A 5 89.32 -21.40 -12.54
C ILE A 5 88.56 -22.17 -11.43
N PRO A 6 89.14 -22.42 -10.23
CA PRO A 6 88.42 -23.07 -9.14
C PRO A 6 87.20 -22.27 -8.63
N GLN A 7 87.29 -20.94 -8.61
CA GLN A 7 86.19 -20.06 -8.19
C GLN A 7 85.03 -20.14 -9.19
N LEU A 8 85.33 -20.11 -10.49
CA LEU A 8 84.33 -20.28 -11.56
C LEU A 8 83.58 -21.61 -11.45
N VAL A 9 84.25 -22.70 -11.05
CA VAL A 9 83.60 -24.01 -10.85
C VAL A 9 82.65 -24.00 -9.64
N LEU A 10 83.01 -23.30 -8.57
CA LEU A 10 82.15 -23.12 -7.39
C LEU A 10 80.92 -22.28 -7.74
N ASP A 11 81.11 -21.14 -8.41
CA ASP A 11 80.02 -20.27 -8.84
C ASP A 11 79.06 -21.02 -9.79
N MET A 12 79.59 -21.84 -10.70
CA MET A 12 78.78 -22.65 -11.61
C MET A 12 78.00 -23.77 -10.92
N LYS A 13 78.49 -24.29 -9.79
CA LYS A 13 77.71 -25.22 -8.94
C LYS A 13 76.59 -24.47 -8.21
N GLN A 14 76.87 -23.28 -7.67
CA GLN A 14 75.86 -22.46 -6.99
C GLN A 14 74.74 -22.06 -7.95
N VAL A 15 75.07 -21.60 -9.16
CA VAL A 15 74.08 -21.28 -10.20
C VAL A 15 73.18 -22.48 -10.54
N LYS A 16 73.72 -23.71 -10.56
CA LYS A 16 72.89 -24.91 -10.78
C LYS A 16 71.91 -25.17 -9.64
N VAL A 17 72.29 -24.90 -8.40
CA VAL A 17 71.41 -25.00 -7.23
C VAL A 17 70.32 -23.94 -7.33
N ASP A 18 70.70 -22.68 -7.57
CA ASP A 18 69.76 -21.57 -7.70
C ASP A 18 68.76 -21.81 -8.84
N ILE A 19 69.20 -22.37 -9.98
CA ILE A 19 68.31 -22.76 -11.09
C ILE A 19 67.31 -23.85 -10.68
N ALA A 20 67.74 -24.83 -9.88
CA ALA A 20 66.85 -25.89 -9.40
C ALA A 20 65.80 -25.37 -8.41
N GLU A 21 66.20 -24.48 -7.51
CA GLU A 21 65.28 -23.79 -6.59
C GLU A 21 64.31 -22.87 -7.33
N LEU A 22 64.80 -22.13 -8.32
CA LEU A 22 63.99 -21.28 -9.19
C LEU A 22 62.96 -22.11 -9.97
N LYS A 23 63.35 -23.26 -10.52
CA LYS A 23 62.43 -24.18 -11.20
C LYS A 23 61.29 -24.62 -10.28
N THR A 24 61.62 -25.00 -9.05
CA THR A 24 60.63 -25.42 -8.05
C THR A 24 59.67 -24.28 -7.70
N SER A 25 60.19 -23.05 -7.56
CA SER A 25 59.36 -21.85 -7.32
C SER A 25 58.45 -21.53 -8.52
N VAL A 26 58.94 -21.70 -9.75
CA VAL A 26 58.16 -21.49 -10.98
C VAL A 26 57.04 -22.52 -11.09
N ASP A 27 57.29 -23.79 -10.79
CA ASP A 27 56.25 -24.84 -10.78
C ASP A 27 55.15 -24.52 -9.76
N PHE A 28 55.54 -24.10 -8.54
CA PHE A 28 54.58 -23.68 -7.51
C PHE A 28 53.77 -22.44 -7.92
N ALA A 29 54.42 -21.46 -8.54
CA ALA A 29 53.74 -20.27 -9.06
C ALA A 29 52.75 -20.64 -10.18
N HIS A 30 53.12 -21.56 -11.07
CA HIS A 30 52.25 -22.06 -12.14
C HIS A 30 50.99 -22.72 -11.58
N ASP A 31 51.13 -23.60 -10.59
CA ASP A 31 49.99 -24.24 -9.93
C ASP A 31 49.10 -23.22 -9.21
N SER A 32 49.71 -22.20 -8.59
CA SER A 32 48.98 -21.10 -7.95
C SER A 32 48.17 -20.28 -8.95
N VAL A 33 48.75 -19.95 -10.11
CA VAL A 33 48.08 -19.24 -11.20
C VAL A 33 46.91 -20.06 -11.75
N LYS A 34 47.11 -21.36 -11.99
CA LYS A 34 46.03 -22.27 -12.44
C LYS A 34 44.88 -22.33 -11.44
N ASN A 35 45.19 -22.39 -10.14
CA ASN A 35 44.18 -22.38 -9.09
C ASN A 35 43.40 -21.04 -9.03
N LEU A 36 44.09 -19.92 -9.25
CA LEU A 36 43.45 -18.60 -9.34
C LEU A 36 42.54 -18.50 -10.57
N GLU A 37 42.95 -19.04 -11.72
CA GLU A 37 42.13 -19.08 -12.94
C GLU A 37 40.83 -19.87 -12.72
N ILE A 38 40.91 -21.04 -12.08
CA ILE A 38 39.72 -21.84 -11.73
C ILE A 38 38.79 -21.04 -10.80
N LYS A 39 39.33 -20.38 -9.77
CA LYS A 39 38.55 -19.56 -8.84
C LYS A 39 37.93 -18.34 -9.54
N SER A 40 38.66 -17.68 -10.45
CA SER A 40 38.15 -16.55 -11.22
C SER A 40 36.96 -16.96 -12.08
N ASN A 41 37.10 -18.05 -12.84
CA ASN A 41 36.01 -18.59 -13.65
C ASN A 41 34.78 -18.99 -12.81
N ALA A 42 34.99 -19.51 -11.60
CA ALA A 42 33.91 -19.82 -10.67
C ALA A 42 33.21 -18.56 -10.14
N ILE A 43 33.97 -17.49 -9.87
CA ILE A 43 33.42 -16.19 -9.48
C ILE A 43 32.61 -15.60 -10.62
N ASP A 44 33.12 -15.59 -11.86
CA ASP A 44 32.42 -15.04 -13.03
C ASP A 44 31.07 -15.74 -13.26
N ARG A 45 31.04 -17.07 -13.09
CA ARG A 45 29.79 -17.85 -13.15
C ARG A 45 28.80 -17.41 -12.07
N ARG A 46 29.25 -17.30 -10.82
CA ARG A 46 28.41 -16.86 -9.70
C ARG A 46 27.91 -15.43 -9.86
N VAL A 47 28.74 -14.54 -10.40
CA VAL A 47 28.34 -13.15 -10.71
C VAL A 47 27.21 -13.16 -11.75
N SER A 48 27.38 -13.90 -12.85
CA SER A 48 26.33 -14.01 -13.88
C SER A 48 25.01 -14.60 -13.33
N GLU A 49 25.09 -15.61 -12.47
CA GLU A 49 23.89 -16.16 -11.80
C GLU A 49 23.22 -15.14 -10.87
N THR A 50 24.02 -14.35 -10.16
CA THR A 50 23.53 -13.31 -9.24
C THR A 50 22.85 -12.19 -10.01
N GLU A 51 23.41 -11.75 -11.14
CA GLU A 51 22.80 -10.73 -12.01
C GLU A 51 21.43 -11.18 -12.53
N LYS A 52 21.32 -12.43 -13.00
CA LYS A 52 20.04 -13.03 -13.42
C LYS A 52 19.03 -13.08 -12.28
N ALA A 53 19.47 -13.41 -11.07
CA ALA A 53 18.60 -13.43 -9.90
C ALA A 53 18.08 -12.02 -9.55
N VAL A 54 18.92 -10.99 -9.65
CA VAL A 54 18.55 -9.58 -9.42
C VAL A 54 17.49 -9.11 -10.42
N GLU A 55 17.67 -9.44 -11.71
CA GLU A 55 16.68 -9.15 -12.75
C GLU A 55 15.33 -9.83 -12.46
N LEU A 56 15.37 -11.11 -12.08
CA LEU A 56 14.15 -11.85 -11.73
C LEU A 56 13.45 -11.26 -10.50
N ILE A 57 14.19 -10.90 -9.45
CA ILE A 57 13.63 -10.28 -8.24
C ILE A 57 12.94 -8.96 -8.60
N THR A 58 13.57 -8.12 -9.42
CA THR A 58 13.01 -6.84 -9.86
C THR A 58 11.70 -7.04 -10.65
N SER A 59 11.68 -8.03 -11.54
CA SER A 59 10.49 -8.43 -12.29
C SER A 59 9.36 -8.94 -11.38
N LEU A 60 9.71 -9.78 -10.39
CA LEU A 60 8.74 -10.30 -9.42
C LEU A 60 8.19 -9.20 -8.52
N GLN A 61 9.02 -8.29 -8.02
CA GLN A 61 8.57 -7.14 -7.23
C GLN A 61 7.56 -6.29 -8.01
N THR A 62 7.83 -6.03 -9.29
CA THR A 62 6.90 -5.30 -10.17
C THR A 62 5.56 -6.03 -10.31
N LYS A 63 5.57 -7.36 -10.48
CA LYS A 63 4.35 -8.17 -10.57
C LYS A 63 3.58 -8.18 -9.25
N VAL A 64 4.27 -8.32 -8.12
CA VAL A 64 3.65 -8.30 -6.78
C VAL A 64 2.97 -6.96 -6.53
N SER A 65 3.63 -5.83 -6.82
CA SER A 65 3.02 -4.50 -6.70
C SER A 65 1.79 -4.33 -7.59
N LYS A 66 1.83 -4.86 -8.83
CA LYS A 66 0.67 -4.84 -9.73
C LYS A 66 -0.50 -5.65 -9.18
N LEU A 67 -0.24 -6.87 -8.72
CA LEU A 67 -1.27 -7.75 -8.16
C LEU A 67 -1.87 -7.18 -6.88
N GLN A 68 -1.06 -6.59 -6.00
CA GLN A 68 -1.54 -5.94 -4.79
C GLN A 68 -2.50 -4.79 -5.15
N ARG A 69 -2.17 -3.97 -6.15
CA ARG A 69 -3.07 -2.91 -6.63
C ARG A 69 -4.39 -3.46 -7.17
N GLU A 70 -4.35 -4.53 -7.96
CA GLU A 70 -5.57 -5.17 -8.48
C GLU A 70 -6.45 -5.74 -7.36
N ILE A 71 -5.84 -6.29 -6.30
CA ILE A 71 -6.55 -6.76 -5.10
C ILE A 71 -7.20 -5.58 -4.39
N ASP A 72 -6.46 -4.50 -4.14
CA ASP A 72 -6.98 -3.31 -3.46
C ASP A 72 -8.16 -2.68 -4.24
N GLU A 73 -8.05 -2.62 -5.56
CA GLU A 73 -9.13 -2.13 -6.45
C GLU A 73 -10.38 -3.01 -6.38
N LYS A 74 -10.21 -4.35 -6.44
CA LYS A 74 -11.32 -5.31 -6.32
C LYS A 74 -11.98 -5.26 -4.94
N GLU A 75 -11.18 -5.13 -3.88
CA GLU A 75 -11.67 -4.97 -2.52
C GLU A 75 -12.46 -3.67 -2.32
N GLN A 76 -12.05 -2.57 -2.95
CA GLN A 76 -12.84 -1.34 -2.89
C GLN A 76 -14.10 -1.47 -3.75
N TRP A 77 -14.01 -2.13 -4.90
CA TRP A 77 -15.13 -2.37 -5.81
C TRP A 77 -16.24 -3.20 -5.15
N SER A 78 -15.90 -4.23 -4.38
CA SER A 78 -16.89 -5.05 -3.66
C SER A 78 -17.70 -4.25 -2.62
N ARG A 79 -17.19 -3.10 -2.18
CA ARG A 79 -17.85 -2.17 -1.25
C ARG A 79 -18.53 -1.00 -1.97
N SER A 80 -18.56 -0.98 -3.30
CA SER A 80 -19.00 0.18 -4.10
C SER A 80 -20.48 0.53 -3.95
N ASN A 81 -21.31 -0.42 -3.51
CA ASN A 81 -22.73 -0.20 -3.19
C ASN A 81 -22.97 -0.03 -1.68
N ASN A 82 -21.91 -0.06 -0.88
CA ASN A 82 -22.02 -0.02 0.57
C ASN A 82 -21.90 1.40 1.09
N ILE A 83 -22.68 1.67 2.13
CA ILE A 83 -22.57 2.86 2.97
C ILE A 83 -22.07 2.47 4.35
N GLU A 84 -21.35 3.39 4.99
CA GLU A 84 -20.87 3.29 6.36
C GLU A 84 -21.58 4.37 7.20
N LEU A 85 -22.34 3.94 8.19
CA LEU A 85 -23.04 4.80 9.14
C LEU A 85 -22.29 4.86 10.46
N LYS A 86 -22.00 6.08 10.92
CA LYS A 86 -21.35 6.35 12.23
C LYS A 86 -22.22 7.23 13.09
N GLY A 87 -22.01 7.17 14.41
CA GLY A 87 -22.70 8.01 15.39
C GLY A 87 -24.07 7.49 15.82
N ILE A 88 -24.39 6.24 15.52
CA ILE A 88 -25.67 5.61 15.90
C ILE A 88 -25.44 4.67 17.08
N PRO A 89 -25.95 4.98 18.29
CA PRO A 89 -25.82 4.14 19.48
C PRO A 89 -26.30 2.71 19.26
N PHE A 90 -25.70 1.75 19.96
CA PHE A 90 -26.13 0.36 19.94
C PHE A 90 -27.28 0.13 20.91
N THR A 91 -28.30 -0.61 20.48
CA THR A 91 -29.36 -1.12 21.37
C THR A 91 -29.54 -2.62 21.15
N LYS A 92 -29.86 -3.37 22.21
CA LYS A 92 -29.97 -4.84 22.15
C LYS A 92 -31.10 -5.32 21.24
N THR A 93 -32.14 -4.51 21.06
CA THR A 93 -33.36 -4.83 20.32
C THR A 93 -33.49 -3.98 19.05
N GLU A 94 -32.37 -3.61 18.44
CA GLU A 94 -32.38 -2.77 17.25
C GLU A 94 -32.89 -3.51 16.00
N ASN A 95 -33.70 -2.81 15.21
CA ASN A 95 -33.98 -3.19 13.84
C ASN A 95 -33.19 -2.28 12.90
N LEU A 96 -32.07 -2.80 12.37
CA LEU A 96 -31.18 -2.01 11.52
C LEU A 96 -31.83 -1.57 10.19
N PHE A 97 -32.81 -2.33 9.68
CA PHE A 97 -33.56 -1.92 8.48
C PHE A 97 -34.43 -0.72 8.79
N GLU A 98 -35.21 -0.75 9.87
CA GLU A 98 -36.04 0.39 10.29
C GLU A 98 -35.19 1.62 10.60
N LEU A 99 -34.03 1.44 11.23
CA LEU A 99 -33.11 2.52 11.53
C LEU A 99 -32.59 3.19 10.25
N LEU A 100 -32.24 2.39 9.24
CA LEU A 100 -31.79 2.87 7.94
C LEU A 100 -32.91 3.61 7.18
N LEU A 101 -34.14 3.06 7.19
CA LEU A 101 -35.31 3.71 6.59
C LEU A 101 -35.66 5.03 7.29
N LYS A 102 -35.58 5.07 8.62
CA LYS A 102 -35.78 6.28 9.41
C LYS A 102 -34.74 7.34 9.06
N LEU A 103 -33.47 6.95 8.96
CA LEU A 103 -32.40 7.86 8.55
C LEU A 103 -32.64 8.42 7.14
N ALA A 104 -33.06 7.57 6.20
CA ALA A 104 -33.40 7.99 4.85
C ALA A 104 -34.53 9.03 4.83
N ASN A 105 -35.61 8.78 5.59
CA ASN A 105 -36.71 9.73 5.73
C ASN A 105 -36.28 11.07 6.35
N ILE A 106 -35.41 11.05 7.37
CA ILE A 106 -34.82 12.28 7.94
C ILE A 106 -34.03 13.06 6.89
N CYS A 107 -33.39 12.37 5.94
CA CYS A 107 -32.64 12.99 4.84
C CYS A 107 -33.51 13.37 3.63
N ASP A 108 -34.84 13.37 3.76
CA ASP A 108 -35.79 13.55 2.65
C ASP A 108 -35.55 12.59 1.47
N PHE A 109 -35.09 11.38 1.77
CA PHE A 109 -34.76 10.36 0.78
C PHE A 109 -35.69 9.14 0.91
N GLN A 110 -36.43 8.83 -0.15
CA GLN A 110 -37.27 7.65 -0.18
C GLN A 110 -36.41 6.39 -0.41
N LEU A 111 -36.21 5.62 0.66
CA LEU A 111 -35.59 4.30 0.62
C LEU A 111 -36.63 3.24 0.96
N LYS A 112 -36.63 2.11 0.24
CA LYS A 112 -37.50 0.97 0.57
C LYS A 112 -36.69 -0.20 1.11
N LYS A 113 -37.36 -1.18 1.71
CA LYS A 113 -36.68 -2.35 2.25
C LYS A 113 -36.05 -3.20 1.14
N GLU A 114 -36.69 -3.27 -0.03
CA GLU A 114 -36.22 -4.03 -1.20
C GLU A 114 -34.94 -3.44 -1.81
N ASP A 115 -34.65 -2.18 -1.52
CA ASP A 115 -33.43 -1.50 -1.96
C ASP A 115 -32.19 -1.89 -1.15
N ILE A 116 -32.38 -2.60 -0.03
CA ILE A 116 -31.32 -2.96 0.91
C ILE A 116 -31.00 -4.45 0.74
N ASN A 117 -29.80 -4.74 0.24
CA ASN A 117 -29.31 -6.11 0.11
C ASN A 117 -28.98 -6.70 1.49
N PHE A 118 -28.21 -5.98 2.31
CA PHE A 118 -27.97 -6.35 3.70
C PHE A 118 -27.65 -5.12 4.55
N VAL A 119 -27.82 -5.27 5.87
CA VAL A 119 -27.37 -4.30 6.87
C VAL A 119 -26.83 -5.03 8.09
N THR A 120 -25.70 -4.58 8.61
CA THR A 120 -25.04 -5.22 9.76
C THR A 120 -24.20 -4.25 10.56
N ARG A 121 -23.97 -4.54 11.84
CA ARG A 121 -22.98 -3.84 12.66
C ARG A 121 -21.62 -4.51 12.53
N ILE A 122 -20.61 -3.70 12.23
CA ILE A 122 -19.21 -4.11 12.23
C ILE A 122 -18.49 -3.50 13.43
N ARG A 123 -17.52 -4.24 13.97
CA ARG A 123 -16.62 -3.69 14.99
C ARG A 123 -15.73 -2.64 14.33
N SER A 124 -15.65 -1.45 14.90
CA SER A 124 -14.58 -0.51 14.55
C SER A 124 -13.28 -1.03 15.14
N ARG A 125 -12.22 -1.16 14.35
CA ARG A 125 -10.89 -1.55 14.84
C ARG A 125 -10.24 -0.46 15.70
N SER A 126 -10.69 0.79 15.60
CA SER A 126 -10.06 1.95 16.26
C SER A 126 -10.50 2.17 17.71
N SER A 127 -11.59 1.56 18.18
CA SER A 127 -12.02 1.68 19.58
C SER A 127 -13.03 0.60 19.96
N ASN A 128 -12.74 -0.15 21.03
CA ASN A 128 -13.72 -1.02 21.68
C ASN A 128 -14.76 -0.25 22.52
N ILE A 129 -14.61 1.07 22.64
CA ILE A 129 -15.29 1.94 23.61
C ILE A 129 -16.44 2.76 22.97
N GLY A 130 -16.59 2.73 21.63
CA GLY A 130 -17.62 3.48 20.91
C GLY A 130 -18.74 2.61 20.31
N PRO A 131 -19.88 3.21 19.91
CA PRO A 131 -20.95 2.48 19.24
C PRO A 131 -20.44 1.85 17.93
N LYS A 132 -20.75 0.58 17.73
CA LYS A 132 -20.34 -0.18 16.55
C LYS A 132 -20.86 0.49 15.27
N THR A 133 -20.03 0.57 14.24
CA THR A 133 -20.40 1.13 12.94
C THR A 133 -21.44 0.24 12.25
N ILE A 134 -22.40 0.82 11.56
CA ILE A 134 -23.36 0.07 10.73
C ILE A 134 -22.88 0.14 9.28
N VAL A 135 -22.87 -0.98 8.57
CA VAL A 135 -22.68 -1.05 7.13
C VAL A 135 -23.94 -1.56 6.50
N ALA A 136 -24.42 -0.87 5.47
CA ALA A 136 -25.52 -1.34 4.63
C ALA A 136 -25.05 -1.44 3.18
N CYS A 137 -25.45 -2.49 2.48
CA CYS A 137 -25.26 -2.64 1.04
C CYS A 137 -26.59 -2.38 0.36
N LEU A 138 -26.62 -1.43 -0.56
CA LEU A 138 -27.79 -1.18 -1.39
C LEU A 138 -27.73 -2.00 -2.68
N THR A 139 -28.88 -2.24 -3.29
CA THR A 139 -28.98 -3.01 -4.54
C THR A 139 -28.38 -2.27 -5.74
N ASN A 140 -28.37 -0.94 -5.71
CA ASN A 140 -27.95 -0.10 -6.83
C ASN A 140 -26.95 0.99 -6.40
N ARG A 141 -25.87 1.16 -7.18
CA ARG A 141 -24.86 2.20 -6.95
C ARG A 141 -25.41 3.62 -7.06
N TYR A 142 -26.29 3.88 -8.03
CA TYR A 142 -26.94 5.20 -8.18
C TYR A 142 -27.80 5.53 -6.97
N LEU A 143 -28.55 4.55 -6.47
CA LEU A 143 -29.34 4.72 -5.25
C LEU A 143 -28.44 5.06 -4.06
N LYS A 144 -27.32 4.35 -3.91
CA LYS A 144 -26.33 4.64 -2.88
C LYS A 144 -25.77 6.05 -2.99
N GLU A 145 -25.33 6.47 -4.17
CA GLU A 145 -24.78 7.81 -4.38
C GLU A 145 -25.81 8.89 -4.08
N ASN A 146 -27.05 8.71 -4.51
CA ASN A 146 -28.13 9.66 -4.25
C ASN A 146 -28.44 9.75 -2.76
N PHE A 147 -28.47 8.63 -2.04
CA PHE A 147 -28.70 8.63 -0.60
C PHE A 147 -27.56 9.32 0.16
N VAL A 148 -26.30 9.02 -0.17
CA VAL A 148 -25.13 9.69 0.43
C VAL A 148 -25.16 11.19 0.14
N ALA A 149 -25.54 11.60 -1.07
CA ALA A 149 -25.67 13.01 -1.44
C ALA A 149 -26.80 13.72 -0.67
N ALA A 150 -27.97 13.08 -0.53
CA ALA A 150 -29.08 13.59 0.26
C ALA A 150 -28.67 13.78 1.73
N ALA A 151 -28.06 12.76 2.34
CA ALA A 151 -27.58 12.83 3.72
C ALA A 151 -26.49 13.90 3.95
N ARG A 152 -25.60 14.15 2.97
CA ARG A 152 -24.60 15.23 3.07
C ARG A 152 -25.22 16.61 2.93
N SER A 153 -26.29 16.73 2.15
CA SER A 153 -27.06 17.97 1.99
C SER A 153 -27.84 18.29 3.26
N HIS A 154 -28.37 17.26 3.92
CA HIS A 154 -29.04 17.34 5.21
C HIS A 154 -28.02 17.44 6.36
N ARG A 155 -27.49 18.66 6.59
CA ARG A 155 -26.46 18.89 7.60
C ARG A 155 -27.00 18.69 9.02
N GLY A 156 -26.19 18.08 9.89
CA GLY A 156 -26.38 18.13 11.34
C GLY A 156 -27.29 17.07 11.95
N ILE A 157 -27.56 15.97 11.23
CA ILE A 157 -28.31 14.83 11.78
C ILE A 157 -27.59 14.31 13.03
N SER A 158 -28.35 14.16 14.09
CA SER A 158 -27.91 13.65 15.38
C SER A 158 -28.66 12.37 15.75
N ALA A 159 -28.10 11.60 16.68
CA ALA A 159 -28.76 10.40 17.19
C ALA A 159 -30.11 10.72 17.85
N SER A 160 -30.29 11.90 18.45
CA SER A 160 -31.58 12.30 19.03
C SER A 160 -32.68 12.42 17.97
N ASP A 161 -32.35 12.89 16.76
CA ASP A 161 -33.32 12.95 15.63
C ASP A 161 -33.78 11.54 15.23
N MET A 162 -32.91 10.55 15.46
CA MET A 162 -33.20 9.14 15.26
C MET A 162 -33.93 8.50 16.45
N GLY A 163 -34.28 9.25 17.49
CA GLY A 163 -35.01 8.78 18.67
C GLY A 163 -34.13 8.26 19.81
N PHE A 164 -32.81 8.48 19.76
CA PHE A 164 -31.93 8.17 20.88
C PHE A 164 -31.90 9.33 21.88
N ALA A 165 -32.74 9.24 22.92
CA ALA A 165 -32.83 10.27 23.96
C ALA A 165 -31.46 10.55 24.59
N ASN A 166 -31.19 11.83 24.87
CA ASN A 166 -29.94 12.32 25.49
C ASN A 166 -28.65 11.97 24.71
N CYS A 167 -28.74 11.63 23.43
CA CYS A 167 -27.57 11.38 22.58
C CYS A 167 -27.46 12.43 21.48
N ALA A 168 -26.53 13.37 21.66
CA ALA A 168 -26.25 14.45 20.69
C ALA A 168 -25.16 14.08 19.67
N ASP A 169 -24.80 12.80 19.58
CA ASP A 169 -23.77 12.33 18.65
C ASP A 169 -24.20 12.57 17.21
N LYS A 170 -23.31 13.15 16.41
CA LYS A 170 -23.56 13.38 14.98
C LYS A 170 -23.59 12.07 14.22
N VAL A 171 -24.63 11.89 13.42
CA VAL A 171 -24.78 10.75 12.52
C VAL A 171 -24.16 11.10 11.17
N PHE A 172 -23.32 10.20 10.67
CA PHE A 172 -22.64 10.38 9.38
C PHE A 172 -22.97 9.25 8.44
N VAL A 173 -23.34 9.59 7.21
CA VAL A 173 -23.50 8.65 6.08
C VAL A 173 -22.32 8.82 5.14
N ASN A 174 -21.49 7.80 5.03
CA ASN A 174 -20.28 7.81 4.21
C ASN A 174 -20.25 6.66 3.21
N ASP A 175 -19.41 6.79 2.18
CA ASP A 175 -18.96 5.64 1.40
C ASP A 175 -18.21 4.64 2.30
N HIS A 176 -18.43 3.35 2.07
CA HIS A 176 -17.67 2.31 2.76
C HIS A 176 -16.31 2.07 2.09
N LEU A 177 -15.30 2.78 2.57
CA LEU A 177 -13.92 2.64 2.12
C LEU A 177 -13.21 1.43 2.75
N THR A 178 -12.26 0.84 2.03
CA THR A 178 -11.27 -0.09 2.59
C THR A 178 -10.43 0.61 3.65
N GLU A 179 -9.77 -0.16 4.53
CA GLU A 179 -8.89 0.45 5.54
C GLU A 179 -7.74 1.22 4.90
N ASN A 180 -7.11 0.64 3.86
CA ASN A 180 -6.07 1.31 3.07
C ASN A 180 -6.57 2.65 2.50
N ASN A 181 -7.79 2.69 1.96
CA ASN A 181 -8.37 3.93 1.43
C ASN A 181 -8.79 4.92 2.52
N LYS A 182 -9.17 4.47 3.72
CA LYS A 182 -9.39 5.35 4.88
C LYS A 182 -8.07 5.99 5.33
N LEU A 183 -6.99 5.23 5.40
CA LEU A 183 -5.65 5.74 5.71
C LEU A 183 -5.18 6.73 4.63
N LEU A 184 -5.36 6.39 3.36
CA LEU A 184 -5.04 7.28 2.23
C LEU A 184 -5.85 8.58 2.30
N LEU A 185 -7.16 8.51 2.61
CA LEU A 185 -8.00 9.69 2.80
C LEU A 185 -7.49 10.57 3.94
N ASN A 186 -7.08 9.98 5.06
CA ASN A 186 -6.52 10.73 6.18
C ASN A 186 -5.21 11.43 5.80
N LYS A 187 -4.27 10.71 5.17
CA LYS A 187 -3.02 11.30 4.64
C LYS A 187 -3.32 12.44 3.65
N THR A 188 -4.26 12.21 2.74
CA THR A 188 -4.70 13.20 1.74
C THR A 188 -5.25 14.46 2.41
N LYS A 189 -6.12 14.33 3.42
CA LYS A 189 -6.69 15.48 4.15
C LYS A 189 -5.62 16.30 4.88
N LEU A 190 -4.66 15.63 5.52
CA LEU A 190 -3.56 16.29 6.22
C LEU A 190 -2.69 17.08 5.25
N LEU A 191 -2.27 16.45 4.15
CA LEU A 191 -1.43 17.09 3.15
C LEU A 191 -2.16 18.21 2.40
N ALA A 192 -3.43 17.99 2.04
CA ALA A 192 -4.27 19.02 1.43
C ALA A 192 -4.39 20.27 2.31
N LYS A 193 -4.52 20.09 3.64
CA LYS A 193 -4.54 21.19 4.60
C LYS A 193 -3.21 21.95 4.61
N GLU A 194 -2.09 21.23 4.67
CA GLU A 194 -0.74 21.82 4.64
C GLU A 194 -0.50 22.63 3.35
N LYS A 195 -0.99 22.12 2.23
CA LYS A 195 -0.77 22.67 0.88
C LYS A 195 -1.89 23.61 0.41
N ASN A 196 -2.77 24.02 1.34
CA ASN A 196 -3.86 24.98 1.11
C ASN A 196 -4.83 24.56 -0.01
N PHE A 197 -5.13 23.27 -0.11
CA PHE A 197 -6.24 22.78 -0.92
C PHE A 197 -7.56 22.98 -0.17
N GLN A 198 -8.54 23.61 -0.82
CA GLN A 198 -9.81 23.95 -0.19
C GLN A 198 -10.78 22.76 -0.04
N PHE A 199 -10.67 21.75 -0.92
CA PHE A 199 -11.68 20.69 -0.98
C PHE A 199 -11.05 19.29 -1.03
N VAL A 200 -11.51 18.42 -0.13
CA VAL A 200 -11.25 16.97 -0.15
C VAL A 200 -12.55 16.25 0.14
N TRP A 201 -12.99 15.36 -0.76
CA TRP A 201 -14.22 14.60 -0.57
C TRP A 201 -14.12 13.20 -1.16
N VAL A 202 -15.07 12.35 -0.78
CA VAL A 202 -15.21 10.99 -1.32
C VAL A 202 -16.50 10.91 -2.13
N LYS A 203 -16.43 10.35 -3.32
CA LYS A 203 -17.61 10.06 -4.17
C LYS A 203 -17.32 8.78 -4.95
N ASN A 204 -18.29 7.90 -5.13
CA ASN A 204 -18.06 6.59 -5.76
C ASN A 204 -16.89 5.81 -5.12
N CYS A 205 -16.74 5.89 -3.79
CA CYS A 205 -15.60 5.32 -3.07
C CYS A 205 -14.20 5.78 -3.55
N ALA A 206 -14.10 6.89 -4.28
CA ALA A 206 -12.85 7.47 -4.75
C ALA A 206 -12.57 8.81 -4.05
N ILE A 207 -11.30 9.07 -3.75
CA ILE A 207 -10.85 10.29 -3.08
C ILE A 207 -10.58 11.36 -4.13
N HIS A 208 -11.24 12.51 -3.96
CA HIS A 208 -11.14 13.66 -4.82
C HIS A 208 -10.56 14.84 -4.04
N VAL A 209 -9.70 15.61 -4.71
CA VAL A 209 -9.05 16.78 -4.15
C VAL A 209 -9.13 17.93 -5.14
N ARG A 210 -9.38 19.15 -4.65
CA ARG A 210 -9.44 20.35 -5.50
C ARG A 210 -8.89 21.56 -4.75
N LYS A 211 -7.98 22.30 -5.39
CA LYS A 211 -7.26 23.39 -4.71
C LYS A 211 -8.16 24.58 -4.43
N ASN A 212 -8.95 25.00 -5.40
CA ASN A 212 -9.91 26.09 -5.32
C ASN A 212 -11.07 25.85 -6.33
N PRO A 213 -12.13 26.68 -6.36
CA PRO A 213 -13.30 26.43 -7.20
C PRO A 213 -13.07 26.50 -8.71
N THR A 214 -11.90 26.94 -9.17
CA THR A 214 -11.54 27.02 -10.59
C THR A 214 -10.52 25.96 -11.01
N SER A 215 -9.78 25.38 -10.07
CA SER A 215 -8.78 24.34 -10.32
C SER A 215 -9.42 23.04 -10.83
N PRO A 216 -8.67 22.20 -11.57
CA PRO A 216 -9.13 20.85 -11.90
C PRO A 216 -9.27 19.97 -10.65
N ILE A 217 -10.10 18.93 -10.77
CA ILE A 217 -10.27 17.91 -9.74
C ILE A 217 -9.16 16.87 -9.92
N LEU A 218 -8.44 16.57 -8.85
CA LEU A 218 -7.42 15.54 -8.78
C LEU A 218 -7.98 14.29 -8.08
N PHE A 219 -7.56 13.13 -8.56
CA PHE A 219 -7.94 11.83 -8.00
C PHE A 219 -6.74 11.21 -7.30
N ILE A 220 -6.95 10.77 -6.06
CA ILE A 220 -5.95 10.10 -5.23
C ILE A 220 -6.37 8.65 -5.05
N LYS A 221 -5.75 7.74 -5.80
CA LYS A 221 -6.02 6.29 -5.77
C LYS A 221 -4.95 5.53 -5.00
N THR A 222 -3.73 6.03 -4.97
CA THR A 222 -2.57 5.40 -4.33
C THR A 222 -1.77 6.41 -3.51
N GLU A 223 -0.82 5.94 -2.70
CA GLU A 223 0.10 6.84 -1.99
C GLU A 223 0.98 7.65 -2.94
N THR A 224 1.37 7.09 -4.09
CA THR A 224 2.13 7.82 -5.11
C THR A 224 1.36 9.00 -5.68
N ASP A 225 0.03 8.95 -5.70
CA ASP A 225 -0.81 10.06 -6.15
C ASP A 225 -0.77 11.26 -5.18
N LEU A 226 -0.30 11.10 -3.94
CA LEU A 226 -0.12 12.22 -3.01
C LEU A 226 0.89 13.25 -3.55
N ALA A 227 1.81 12.84 -4.42
CA ALA A 227 2.72 13.75 -5.10
C ALA A 227 2.00 14.81 -5.97
N LYS A 228 0.76 14.54 -6.41
CA LYS A 228 -0.05 15.48 -7.19
C LYS A 228 -0.50 16.71 -6.39
N ILE A 229 -0.40 16.66 -5.06
CA ILE A 229 -0.86 17.72 -4.16
C ILE A 229 0.27 18.28 -3.29
N LEU A 230 1.54 18.04 -3.66
CA LEU A 230 2.72 18.64 -3.03
C LEU A 230 2.95 20.10 -3.44
#